data_AF-A0A3N5GST4-F1
#
_entry.id   AF-A0A3N5GST4-F1
#
_cell.length_a   1.000
_cell.length_b   1.000
_cell.length_c   1.000
_cell.angle_alpha   90.00
_cell.angle_beta   90.00
_cell.angle_gamma   90.00
#
_symmetry.space_group_name_H-M   'P 1'
#
loop_
_entity.id
_entity.type
_entity.pdbx_description
1 polymer ?
#
loop_
_entity_poly.entity_id
_entity_poly.type
_entity_poly.pdbx_seq_one_letter_code
_entity_poly.pdbx_strand_id
1 'polypeptide(L)'
;MKGVIGYVAGALLFALLGAALLTASRLERGIAESQQNLVTQKYDDSLATFDNAERYYGYASRLPWIGSGPLNDVRARRATAQYWQRQYGTIVPEGTEPVATVDEDNIAMQMVVANAVFRVGQTGSKDKQTTLDALDTSINAYLTVLKNTPRHENAAYNYEYLVRLRQEVEKGRRKPGESDGDDGPEGRGGGPTP
;
A
#
# COMPACT_ATOMS: atom_id res chain seq x y z
N MET A 1 -39.85 -33.58 -19.26
CA MET A 1 -38.88 -32.53 -19.66
C MET A 1 -38.52 -31.54 -18.54
N LYS A 2 -39.46 -31.12 -17.66
CA LYS A 2 -39.16 -30.15 -16.58
C LYS A 2 -38.07 -30.58 -15.59
N GLY A 3 -37.99 -31.87 -15.24
CA GLY A 3 -36.95 -32.38 -14.32
C GLY A 3 -35.53 -32.33 -14.91
N VAL A 4 -35.36 -32.68 -16.18
CA VAL A 4 -34.06 -32.65 -16.87
C VAL A 4 -33.51 -31.23 -16.96
N ILE A 5 -34.37 -30.24 -17.23
CA ILE A 5 -34.00 -28.81 -17.25
C ILE A 5 -33.50 -28.37 -15.86
N GLY A 6 -34.16 -28.82 -14.78
CA GLY A 6 -33.72 -28.54 -13.41
C GLY A 6 -32.35 -29.13 -13.08
N TYR A 7 -32.09 -30.38 -13.47
CA TYR A 7 -30.79 -31.01 -13.26
C TYR A 7 -29.68 -30.35 -14.08
N VAL A 8 -29.95 -29.98 -15.34
CA VAL A 8 -28.98 -29.26 -16.18
C VAL A 8 -28.68 -27.87 -15.60
N ALA A 9 -29.71 -27.13 -15.16
CA ALA A 9 -29.52 -25.84 -14.52
C ALA A 9 -28.71 -25.95 -13.22
N GLY A 10 -29.01 -26.95 -12.38
CA GLY A 10 -28.25 -27.22 -11.17
C GLY A 10 -26.79 -27.59 -11.45
N ALA A 11 -26.54 -28.46 -12.43
CA ALA A 11 -25.19 -28.84 -12.84
C ALA A 11 -24.38 -27.64 -13.36
N LEU A 12 -25.01 -26.76 -14.15
CA LEU A 12 -24.37 -25.51 -14.61
C LEU A 12 -24.05 -24.58 -13.44
N LEU A 13 -24.94 -24.43 -12.47
CA LEU A 13 -24.69 -23.64 -11.27
C LEU A 13 -23.48 -24.18 -10.49
N PHE A 14 -23.44 -25.49 -10.24
CA PHE A 14 -22.31 -26.12 -9.54
C PHE A 14 -21.01 -26.03 -10.33
N ALA A 15 -21.06 -26.16 -11.66
CA ALA A 15 -19.88 -25.99 -12.51
C ALA A 15 -19.34 -24.55 -12.44
N LEU A 16 -20.20 -23.54 -12.46
CA LEU A 16 -19.81 -22.14 -12.31
C LEU A 16 -19.22 -21.86 -10.92
N LEU A 17 -19.85 -22.39 -9.86
CA LEU A 17 -19.34 -22.29 -8.49
C LEU A 17 -17.96 -22.97 -8.35
N GLY A 18 -17.81 -24.17 -8.89
CA GLY A 18 -16.54 -24.89 -8.89
C GLY A 18 -15.44 -24.16 -9.66
N ALA A 19 -15.78 -23.59 -10.83
CA ALA A 19 -14.85 -22.76 -11.60
C ALA A 19 -14.43 -21.51 -10.81
N ALA A 20 -15.36 -20.83 -10.14
CA ALA A 20 -15.07 -19.66 -9.31
C ALA A 20 -14.14 -20.00 -8.14
N LEU A 21 -14.37 -21.13 -7.45
CA LEU A 21 -13.50 -21.60 -6.37
C LEU A 21 -12.09 -21.96 -6.87
N LEU A 22 -11.99 -22.61 -8.02
CA LEU A 22 -10.70 -22.92 -8.63
C LEU A 22 -9.92 -21.67 -9.04
N THR A 23 -10.61 -20.65 -9.59
CA THR A 23 -9.98 -19.38 -9.91
C THR A 23 -9.51 -18.64 -8.66
N ALA A 24 -10.32 -18.62 -7.60
CA ALA A 24 -9.92 -18.03 -6.32
C ALA A 24 -8.69 -18.73 -5.73
N SER A 25 -8.67 -20.06 -5.71
CA SER A 25 -7.54 -20.84 -5.19
C SER A 25 -6.24 -20.58 -5.98
N ARG A 26 -6.31 -20.49 -7.31
CA ARG A 26 -5.14 -20.14 -8.13
C ARG A 26 -4.66 -18.72 -7.85
N LEU A 27 -5.57 -17.80 -7.61
CA LEU A 27 -5.26 -16.42 -7.30
C LEU A 27 -4.58 -16.27 -5.94
N GLU A 28 -5.12 -16.94 -4.91
CA GLU A 28 -4.52 -16.98 -3.57
C GLU A 28 -3.11 -17.56 -3.61
N ARG A 29 -2.92 -18.65 -4.38
CA ARG A 29 -1.60 -19.24 -4.58
C ARG A 29 -0.64 -18.29 -5.29
N GLY A 30 -1.10 -17.59 -6.34
CA GLY A 30 -0.32 -16.58 -7.04
C GLY A 30 0.05 -15.40 -6.13
N ILE A 31 -0.87 -14.94 -5.28
CA ILE A 31 -0.60 -13.90 -4.28
C ILE A 31 0.47 -14.38 -3.28
N ALA A 32 0.39 -15.62 -2.79
CA ALA A 32 1.40 -16.17 -1.89
C ALA A 32 2.78 -16.27 -2.57
N GLU A 33 2.84 -16.76 -3.81
CA GLU A 33 4.07 -16.83 -4.61
C GLU A 33 4.62 -15.42 -4.90
N SER A 34 3.75 -14.44 -5.14
CA SER A 34 4.16 -13.04 -5.36
C SER A 34 4.82 -12.43 -4.13
N GLN A 35 4.41 -12.81 -2.91
CA GLN A 35 5.05 -12.34 -1.68
C GLN A 35 6.48 -12.88 -1.56
N GLN A 36 6.71 -14.14 -1.96
CA GLN A 36 8.06 -14.69 -2.07
C GLN A 36 8.89 -13.96 -3.13
N ASN A 37 8.27 -13.59 -4.25
CA ASN A 37 8.91 -12.82 -5.31
C ASN A 37 9.31 -11.40 -4.86
N LEU A 38 8.50 -10.74 -4.02
CA LEU A 38 8.85 -9.43 -3.43
C LEU A 38 10.12 -9.50 -2.57
N VAL A 39 10.28 -10.56 -1.79
CA VAL A 39 11.49 -10.78 -0.96
C VAL A 39 12.71 -11.11 -1.81
N THR A 40 12.50 -11.69 -3.01
CA THR A 40 13.56 -12.00 -3.98
C THR A 40 13.75 -10.93 -5.06
N GLN A 41 13.18 -9.74 -4.86
CA GLN A 41 13.27 -8.56 -5.74
C GLN A 41 12.72 -8.75 -7.17
N LYS A 42 11.85 -9.74 -7.38
CA LYS A 42 11.15 -9.97 -8.65
C LYS A 42 9.83 -9.20 -8.68
N TYR A 43 9.91 -7.88 -8.75
CA TYR A 43 8.76 -7.01 -8.52
C TYR A 43 7.76 -6.95 -9.70
N ASP A 44 8.23 -7.12 -10.94
CA ASP A 44 7.37 -6.99 -12.13
C ASP A 44 6.35 -8.13 -12.25
N ASP A 45 6.79 -9.37 -12.01
CA ASP A 45 5.91 -10.56 -11.98
C ASP A 45 4.84 -10.44 -10.88
N SER A 46 5.21 -9.84 -9.75
CA SER A 46 4.29 -9.58 -8.63
C SER A 46 3.24 -8.52 -8.97
N LEU A 47 3.61 -7.44 -9.66
CA LEU A 47 2.65 -6.39 -10.07
C LEU A 47 1.59 -6.92 -11.04
N ALA A 48 1.99 -7.73 -12.03
CA ALA A 48 1.04 -8.35 -12.96
C ALA A 48 0.06 -9.29 -12.24
N THR A 49 0.56 -10.02 -11.24
CA THR A 49 -0.27 -10.91 -10.41
C THR A 49 -1.28 -10.12 -9.58
N PHE A 50 -0.86 -9.02 -8.95
CA PHE A 50 -1.76 -8.15 -8.20
C PHE A 50 -2.81 -7.47 -9.07
N ASP A 51 -2.47 -7.03 -10.29
CA ASP A 51 -3.45 -6.41 -11.21
C ASP A 51 -4.55 -7.38 -11.63
N ASN A 52 -4.19 -8.64 -11.90
CA ASN A 52 -5.18 -9.70 -12.18
C ASN A 52 -6.06 -9.97 -10.94
N ALA A 53 -5.47 -9.99 -9.76
CA ALA A 53 -6.20 -10.19 -8.51
C ALA A 53 -7.18 -9.04 -8.22
N GLU A 54 -6.76 -7.80 -8.45
CA GLU A 54 -7.57 -6.61 -8.25
C GLU A 54 -8.80 -6.63 -9.18
N ARG A 55 -8.62 -7.00 -10.45
CA ARG A 55 -9.73 -7.16 -11.40
C ARG A 55 -10.73 -8.23 -10.93
N TYR A 56 -10.25 -9.38 -10.46
CA TYR A 56 -11.13 -10.45 -9.96
C TYR A 56 -11.91 -10.00 -8.72
N TYR A 57 -11.22 -9.48 -7.70
CA TYR A 57 -11.87 -9.03 -6.47
C TYR A 57 -12.72 -7.78 -6.67
N GLY A 58 -12.47 -6.97 -7.70
CA GLY A 58 -13.32 -5.84 -8.07
C GLY A 58 -14.73 -6.24 -8.51
N TYR A 59 -14.89 -7.44 -9.08
CA TYR A 59 -16.22 -8.01 -9.33
C TYR A 59 -16.80 -8.64 -8.07
N ALA A 60 -15.98 -9.36 -7.31
CA ALA A 60 -16.40 -10.04 -6.09
C ALA A 60 -16.87 -9.07 -5.00
N SER A 61 -16.27 -7.88 -4.90
CA SER A 61 -16.57 -6.88 -3.87
C SER A 61 -17.97 -6.28 -3.96
N ARG A 62 -18.65 -6.43 -5.11
CA ARG A 62 -20.05 -6.03 -5.30
C ARG A 62 -21.04 -6.97 -4.62
N LEU A 63 -20.58 -8.14 -4.19
CA LEU A 63 -21.41 -9.11 -3.48
C LEU A 63 -21.45 -8.74 -1.98
N PRO A 64 -22.65 -8.55 -1.39
CA PRO A 64 -22.78 -8.08 -0.01
C PRO A 64 -22.08 -8.94 1.04
N TRP A 65 -21.95 -10.25 0.80
CA TRP A 65 -21.31 -11.20 1.72
C TRP A 65 -19.78 -11.27 1.59
N ILE A 66 -19.18 -10.71 0.53
CA ILE A 66 -17.71 -10.67 0.36
C ILE A 66 -17.17 -9.32 0.83
N GLY A 67 -17.80 -8.22 0.39
CA GLY A 67 -17.35 -6.86 0.70
C GLY A 67 -16.03 -6.46 0.02
N SER A 68 -15.49 -5.31 0.42
CA SER A 68 -14.26 -4.74 -0.15
C SER A 68 -12.97 -5.27 0.46
N GLY A 69 -13.01 -6.02 1.57
CA GLY A 69 -11.83 -6.45 2.31
C GLY A 69 -10.72 -7.12 1.46
N PRO A 70 -11.02 -8.18 0.68
CA PRO A 70 -10.03 -8.83 -0.17
C PRO A 70 -9.45 -7.90 -1.25
N LEU A 71 -10.28 -7.04 -1.82
CA LEU A 71 -9.85 -6.04 -2.81
C LEU A 71 -8.91 -5.02 -2.17
N ASN A 72 -9.23 -4.56 -0.96
CA ASN A 72 -8.47 -3.59 -0.19
C ASN A 72 -7.09 -4.15 0.21
N ASP A 73 -7.00 -5.43 0.58
CA ASP A 73 -5.72 -6.12 0.85
C ASP A 73 -4.84 -6.21 -0.41
N VAL A 74 -5.42 -6.64 -1.55
CA VAL A 74 -4.67 -6.71 -2.82
C VAL A 74 -4.15 -5.34 -3.25
N ARG A 75 -4.96 -4.29 -3.12
CA ARG A 75 -4.54 -2.91 -3.42
C ARG A 75 -3.40 -2.44 -2.53
N ALA A 76 -3.46 -2.70 -1.22
CA ALA A 76 -2.40 -2.36 -0.28
C ALA A 76 -1.09 -3.10 -0.62
N ARG A 77 -1.16 -4.38 -1.00
CA ARG A 77 0.01 -5.18 -1.42
C ARG A 77 0.61 -4.67 -2.72
N ARG A 78 -0.21 -4.32 -3.71
CA ARG A 78 0.22 -3.69 -4.96
C ARG A 78 0.94 -2.37 -4.71
N ALA A 79 0.34 -1.50 -3.90
CA ALA A 79 0.94 -0.23 -3.51
C ALA A 79 2.26 -0.44 -2.76
N THR A 80 2.35 -1.46 -1.91
CA THR A 80 3.60 -1.84 -1.22
C THR A 80 4.68 -2.25 -2.23
N ALA A 81 4.35 -3.07 -3.24
CA ALA A 81 5.28 -3.44 -4.30
C ALA A 81 5.77 -2.21 -5.09
N GLN A 82 4.87 -1.29 -5.43
CA GLN A 82 5.21 -0.01 -6.07
C GLN A 82 6.13 0.85 -5.19
N TYR A 83 5.89 0.85 -3.86
CA TYR A 83 6.72 1.59 -2.91
C TYR A 83 8.16 1.06 -2.92
N TRP A 84 8.32 -0.26 -2.92
CA TRP A 84 9.65 -0.88 -3.02
C TRP A 84 10.34 -0.61 -4.36
N GLN A 85 9.57 -0.51 -5.46
CA GLN A 85 10.09 -0.06 -6.75
C GLN A 85 10.35 1.46 -6.85
N ARG A 86 10.19 2.21 -5.75
CA ARG A 86 10.33 3.68 -5.71
C ARG A 86 9.34 4.43 -6.59
N GLN A 87 8.22 3.80 -6.95
CA GLN A 87 7.12 4.41 -7.70
C GLN A 87 6.19 5.20 -6.78
N TYR A 88 6.75 6.07 -5.93
CA TYR A 88 5.97 6.75 -4.88
C TYR A 88 4.85 7.63 -5.46
N GLY A 89 5.09 8.29 -6.59
CA GLY A 89 4.11 9.15 -7.24
C GLY A 89 2.87 8.41 -7.78
N THR A 90 2.94 7.09 -7.99
CA THR A 90 1.75 6.31 -8.41
C THR A 90 0.87 5.90 -7.24
N ILE A 91 1.40 5.99 -6.02
CA ILE A 91 0.73 5.56 -4.79
C ILE A 91 -0.01 6.74 -4.16
N VAL A 92 0.59 7.93 -4.18
CA VAL A 92 0.07 9.13 -3.54
C VAL A 92 -1.12 9.68 -4.34
N PRO A 93 -2.35 9.65 -3.78
CA PRO A 93 -3.49 10.27 -4.44
C PRO A 93 -3.30 11.79 -4.62
N GLU A 94 -3.92 12.36 -5.65
CA GLU A 94 -3.93 13.80 -5.86
C GLU A 94 -4.71 14.51 -4.75
N GLY A 95 -4.19 15.65 -4.29
CA GLY A 95 -4.84 16.50 -3.28
C GLY A 95 -3.96 16.82 -2.07
N THR A 96 -4.53 17.55 -1.11
CA THR A 96 -3.82 18.06 0.08
C THR A 96 -3.81 17.07 1.25
N GLU A 97 -4.73 16.10 1.28
CA GLU A 97 -4.80 15.07 2.32
C GLU A 97 -4.84 13.66 1.70
N PRO A 98 -3.70 13.16 1.16
CA PRO A 98 -3.69 11.94 0.35
C PRO A 98 -4.11 10.67 1.12
N VAL A 99 -3.92 10.64 2.45
CA VAL A 99 -4.36 9.51 3.28
C VAL A 99 -5.87 9.53 3.54
N ALA A 100 -6.49 10.73 3.59
CA ALA A 100 -7.92 10.86 3.86
C ALA A 100 -8.80 10.38 2.69
N THR A 101 -8.22 10.22 1.50
CA THR A 101 -8.93 9.64 0.34
C THR A 101 -8.95 8.11 0.34
N VAL A 102 -8.23 7.47 1.26
CA VAL A 102 -8.22 6.02 1.43
C VAL A 102 -9.29 5.63 2.45
N ASP A 103 -10.00 4.53 2.21
CA ASP A 103 -11.01 4.01 3.14
C ASP A 103 -10.47 3.93 4.58
N GLU A 104 -11.26 4.40 5.55
CA GLU A 104 -10.86 4.50 6.96
C GLU A 104 -10.47 3.15 7.58
N ASP A 105 -11.03 2.05 7.07
CA ASP A 105 -10.78 0.67 7.50
C ASP A 105 -9.56 0.02 6.83
N ASN A 106 -9.06 0.60 5.72
CA ASN A 106 -7.89 0.08 5.01
C ASN A 106 -6.58 0.69 5.53
N ILE A 107 -6.27 0.38 6.80
CA ILE A 107 -5.10 0.89 7.51
C ILE A 107 -3.79 0.53 6.80
N ALA A 108 -3.72 -0.64 6.16
CA ALA A 108 -2.55 -1.06 5.40
C ALA A 108 -2.29 -0.11 4.21
N MET A 109 -3.32 0.24 3.44
CA MET A 109 -3.18 1.21 2.35
C MET A 109 -2.87 2.62 2.88
N GLN A 110 -3.52 3.06 3.95
CA GLN A 110 -3.23 4.36 4.58
C GLN A 110 -1.75 4.49 4.98
N MET A 111 -1.17 3.44 5.57
CA MET A 111 0.24 3.39 5.94
C MET A 111 1.16 3.50 4.72
N VAL A 112 0.88 2.76 3.65
CA VAL A 112 1.70 2.79 2.43
C VAL A 112 1.63 4.16 1.75
N VAL A 113 0.45 4.78 1.71
CA VAL A 113 0.28 6.15 1.20
C VAL A 113 1.04 7.16 2.05
N ALA A 114 0.95 7.09 3.39
CA ALA A 114 1.69 7.98 4.28
C ALA A 114 3.22 7.85 4.10
N ASN A 115 3.72 6.62 3.97
CA ASN A 115 5.13 6.37 3.66
C ASN A 115 5.52 6.97 2.29
N ALA A 116 4.67 6.82 1.27
CA ALA A 116 4.94 7.35 -0.07
C ALA A 116 4.91 8.89 -0.08
N VAL A 117 3.99 9.53 0.64
CA VAL A 117 3.94 11.00 0.81
C VAL A 117 5.26 11.52 1.34
N PHE A 118 5.80 10.89 2.39
CA PHE A 118 7.11 11.27 2.94
C PHE A 118 8.23 11.14 1.91
N ARG A 119 8.26 10.05 1.13
CA ARG A 119 9.29 9.84 0.11
C ARG A 119 9.18 10.83 -1.06
N VAL A 120 7.96 11.18 -1.49
CA VAL A 120 7.73 12.21 -2.51
C VAL A 120 8.21 13.56 -2.00
N GLY A 121 7.85 13.94 -0.76
CA GLY A 121 8.31 15.16 -0.13
C GLY A 121 9.84 15.21 -0.04
N GLN A 122 10.45 14.16 0.51
CA GLN A 122 11.90 14.05 0.68
C GLN A 122 12.67 14.19 -0.65
N THR A 123 12.15 13.64 -1.75
CA THR A 123 12.81 13.73 -3.07
C THR A 123 12.55 15.05 -3.79
N GLY A 124 11.44 15.74 -3.48
CA GLY A 124 11.05 16.99 -4.10
C GLY A 124 11.59 18.26 -3.43
N SER A 125 11.90 18.21 -2.13
CA SER A 125 12.38 19.37 -1.36
C SER A 125 13.80 19.78 -1.76
N LYS A 126 14.01 21.08 -2.01
CA LYS A 126 15.31 21.63 -2.46
C LYS A 126 15.91 22.64 -1.48
N ASP A 127 15.09 23.16 -0.58
CA ASP A 127 15.44 24.21 0.35
C ASP A 127 14.71 24.00 1.68
N LYS A 128 15.02 24.86 2.66
CA LYS A 128 14.45 24.75 4.01
C LYS A 128 12.93 24.84 4.00
N GLN A 129 12.34 25.78 3.24
CA GLN A 129 10.90 25.99 3.23
C GLN A 129 10.21 24.78 2.61
N THR A 130 10.65 24.35 1.43
CA THR A 130 10.08 23.17 0.76
C THR A 130 10.27 21.88 1.56
N THR A 131 11.30 21.80 2.41
CA THR A 131 11.48 20.67 3.35
C THR A 131 10.49 20.75 4.51
N LEU A 132 10.30 21.92 5.12
CA LEU A 132 9.34 22.08 6.22
C LEU A 132 7.91 21.81 5.75
N ASP A 133 7.53 22.29 4.58
CA ASP A 133 6.20 22.05 4.00
C ASP A 133 5.97 20.55 3.74
N ALA A 134 6.98 19.86 3.17
CA ALA A 134 6.92 18.42 2.94
C ALA A 134 6.82 17.61 4.25
N LEU A 135 7.53 18.05 5.30
CA LEU A 135 7.43 17.44 6.63
C LEU A 135 6.06 17.68 7.25
N ASP A 136 5.48 18.87 7.11
CA ASP A 136 4.13 19.17 7.58
C ASP A 136 3.07 18.31 6.89
N THR A 137 3.16 18.14 5.56
CA THR A 137 2.28 17.21 4.82
C THR A 137 2.44 15.76 5.31
N SER A 138 3.68 15.33 5.56
CA SER A 138 3.97 13.96 6.00
C SER A 138 3.51 13.70 7.45
N ILE A 139 3.68 14.67 8.35
CA ILE A 139 3.18 14.62 9.73
C ILE A 139 1.65 14.47 9.71
N ASN A 140 0.96 15.27 8.90
CA ASN A 140 -0.49 15.18 8.74
C ASN A 140 -0.92 13.82 8.16
N ALA A 141 -0.17 13.25 7.22
CA ALA A 141 -0.44 11.93 6.67
C ALA A 141 -0.43 10.84 7.76
N TYR A 142 0.60 10.77 8.61
CA TYR A 142 0.64 9.81 9.73
C TYR A 142 -0.36 10.14 10.83
N LEU A 143 -0.64 11.42 11.08
CA LEU A 143 -1.69 11.83 12.02
C LEU A 143 -3.06 11.30 11.58
N THR A 144 -3.36 11.34 10.28
CA THR A 144 -4.61 10.75 9.74
C THR A 144 -4.68 9.25 9.98
N VAL A 145 -3.57 8.51 9.81
CA VAL A 145 -3.53 7.07 10.18
C VAL A 145 -3.84 6.89 11.67
N LEU A 146 -3.24 7.71 12.54
CA LEU A 146 -3.43 7.62 13.99
C LEU A 146 -4.85 8.00 14.44
N LYS A 147 -5.55 8.89 13.71
CA LYS A 147 -6.97 9.16 13.98
C LYS A 147 -7.82 7.90 13.78
N ASN A 148 -7.51 7.10 12.76
CA ASN A 148 -8.25 5.89 12.42
C ASN A 148 -7.78 4.67 13.23
N THR A 149 -6.49 4.60 13.59
CA THR A 149 -5.92 3.54 14.45
C THR A 149 -4.95 4.13 15.47
N PRO A 150 -5.44 4.61 16.63
CA PRO A 150 -4.63 5.34 17.61
C PRO A 150 -3.45 4.57 18.22
N ARG A 151 -3.46 3.23 18.15
CA ARG A 151 -2.41 2.35 18.70
C ARG A 151 -1.50 1.77 17.61
N HIS A 152 -1.49 2.34 16.41
CA HIS A 152 -0.64 1.84 15.32
C HIS A 152 0.83 2.24 15.56
N GLU A 153 1.62 1.32 16.09
CA GLU A 153 3.00 1.57 16.56
C GLU A 153 3.89 2.23 15.50
N ASN A 154 3.90 1.71 14.27
CA ASN A 154 4.72 2.27 13.18
C ASN A 154 4.27 3.69 12.79
N ALA A 155 2.98 3.98 12.89
CA ALA A 155 2.47 5.32 12.55
C ALA A 155 2.86 6.32 13.64
N ALA A 156 2.74 5.90 14.92
CA ALA A 156 3.15 6.70 16.07
C ALA A 156 4.65 6.99 16.04
N TYR A 157 5.47 5.97 15.77
CA TYR A 157 6.91 6.13 15.62
C TYR A 157 7.27 7.12 14.50
N ASN A 158 6.71 6.93 13.31
CA ASN A 158 6.99 7.80 12.16
C ASN A 158 6.49 9.23 12.40
N TYR A 159 5.32 9.41 13.01
CA TYR A 159 4.80 10.72 13.40
C TYR A 159 5.77 11.46 14.33
N GLU A 160 6.18 10.81 15.43
CA GLU A 160 7.11 11.39 16.41
C GLU A 160 8.48 11.71 15.80
N TYR A 161 8.98 10.80 14.95
CA TYR A 161 10.22 11.01 14.21
C TYR A 161 10.15 12.28 13.34
N LEU A 162 9.07 12.44 12.55
CA LEU A 162 8.94 13.58 11.65
C LEU A 162 8.71 14.90 12.39
N VAL A 163 7.98 14.90 13.50
CA VAL A 163 7.83 16.09 14.35
C VAL A 163 9.19 16.57 14.86
N ARG A 164 10.06 15.65 15.31
CA ARG A 164 11.41 16.00 15.76
C ARG A 164 12.28 16.48 14.60
N LEU A 165 12.26 15.77 13.48
CA LEU A 165 13.00 16.12 12.28
C LEU A 165 12.64 17.53 11.79
N ARG A 166 11.35 17.86 11.76
CA ARG A 166 10.86 19.20 11.41
C ARG A 166 11.45 20.26 12.33
N GLN A 167 11.42 20.03 13.65
CA GLN A 167 12.01 20.97 14.62
C GLN A 167 13.52 21.13 14.44
N GLU A 168 14.24 20.06 14.08
CA GLU A 168 15.69 20.12 13.83
C GLU A 168 16.02 20.94 12.58
N VAL A 169 15.28 20.72 11.49
CA VAL A 169 15.40 21.50 10.24
C VAL A 169 15.06 22.96 10.49
N GLU A 170 13.98 23.23 11.23
CA GLU A 170 13.55 24.58 11.60
C GLU A 170 14.64 25.33 12.39
N LYS A 171 15.28 24.65 13.34
CA LYS A 171 16.40 25.19 14.15
C LYS A 171 17.74 25.21 13.40
N GLY A 172 17.79 24.72 12.16
CA GLY A 172 19.03 24.64 11.37
C GLY A 172 20.05 23.62 11.89
N ARG A 173 19.62 22.66 12.72
CA ARG A 173 20.46 21.59 13.27
C ARG A 173 20.69 20.45 12.28
N ARG A 174 19.88 20.40 11.21
CA ARG A 174 19.96 19.40 10.15
C ARG A 174 19.74 20.07 8.79
N LYS A 175 20.47 19.64 7.77
CA LYS A 175 20.36 20.27 6.45
C LYS A 175 19.06 19.84 5.75
N PRO A 176 18.38 20.79 5.07
CA PRO A 176 17.25 20.45 4.20
C PRO A 176 17.67 19.44 3.12
N GLY A 177 16.87 18.38 2.92
CA GLY A 177 17.13 17.36 1.89
C GLY A 177 18.24 16.36 2.21
N GLU A 178 18.82 16.38 3.41
CA GLU A 178 19.81 15.37 3.83
C GLU A 178 19.10 14.03 4.08
N SER A 179 19.12 13.15 3.07
CA SER A 179 18.78 11.74 3.26
C SER A 179 19.77 11.12 4.25
N ASP A 180 19.33 10.28 5.19
CA ASP A 180 20.17 9.39 6.03
C ASP A 180 20.92 8.33 5.19
N GLY A 181 21.39 8.71 4.01
CA GLY A 181 21.69 7.83 2.90
C GLY A 181 23.09 7.24 2.90
N ASP A 182 23.90 7.33 3.95
CA ASP A 182 25.19 6.63 3.94
C ASP A 182 25.69 6.03 5.26
N ASP A 183 25.30 6.47 6.48
CA ASP A 183 25.91 5.94 7.72
C ASP A 183 24.93 5.78 8.90
N GLY A 184 23.72 5.29 8.65
CA GLY A 184 22.88 4.74 9.72
C GLY A 184 23.34 3.33 10.13
N PRO A 185 23.11 2.86 11.37
CA PRO A 185 23.47 1.49 11.79
C PRO A 185 22.77 0.39 10.97
N GLU A 186 21.77 0.75 10.15
CA GLU A 186 21.00 -0.16 9.31
C GLU A 186 21.43 -0.16 7.82
N GLY A 187 22.50 0.56 7.48
CA GLY A 187 23.02 0.63 6.11
C GLY A 187 22.13 1.44 5.15
N ARG A 188 22.50 1.43 3.86
CA ARG A 188 21.80 2.19 2.81
C ARG A 188 20.33 1.79 2.72
N GLY A 189 19.44 2.76 2.93
CA GLY A 189 18.02 2.58 2.73
C GLY A 189 17.69 2.08 1.30
N GLY A 190 17.33 0.80 1.20
CA GLY A 190 16.72 0.20 0.01
C GLY A 190 17.67 -0.28 -1.09
N GLY A 191 18.83 -0.83 -0.75
CA GLY A 191 19.61 -1.69 -1.64
C GLY A 191 19.94 -3.03 -0.96
N PRO A 192 19.99 -4.16 -1.70
CA PRO A 192 20.49 -5.40 -1.12
C PRO A 192 21.92 -5.20 -0.61
N THR A 193 22.18 -5.66 0.61
CA THR A 193 23.54 -5.87 1.11
C THR A 193 24.24 -6.91 0.20
N PRO A 194 25.49 -6.66 -0.22
CA PRO A 194 26.29 -7.65 -0.94
C PRO A 194 26.58 -8.90 -0.11
#